data_AF-A0A7V3V061-F1
#
_entry.id   AF-A0A7V3V061-F1
#
_cell.length_a   1.000
_cell.length_b   1.000
_cell.length_c   1.000
_cell.angle_alpha   90.00
_cell.angle_beta   90.00
_cell.angle_gamma   90.00
#
_symmetry.space_group_name_H-M   'P 1'
#
loop_
_entity.id
_entity.type
_entity.pdbx_description
1 polymer ?
#
loop_
_entity_poly.entity_id
_entity_poly.type
_entity_poly.pdbx_seq_one_letter_code
_entity_poly.pdbx_strand_id
1 'polypeptide(L)'
;MMRKKVKKEAGICECLEIQEWAVRFVEGDLGEKERQELLIHIQSCYQCARLVRSLKRTVHLCQLIPNYDVPEHTHHRLWENLKKAIGKEKNSERK
;
A
#
# COMPACT_ATOMS: atom_id res chain seq x y z
N MET A 1 -8.64 -34.84 -6.40
CA MET A 1 -8.77 -34.08 -5.14
C MET A 1 -9.87 -33.04 -5.31
N MET A 2 -11.02 -33.25 -4.67
CA MET A 2 -12.21 -32.41 -4.84
C MET A 2 -12.06 -31.10 -4.06
N ARG A 3 -12.12 -29.96 -4.75
CA ARG A 3 -12.22 -28.63 -4.13
C ARG A 3 -13.59 -28.52 -3.46
N LYS A 4 -13.62 -28.58 -2.13
CA LYS A 4 -14.84 -28.36 -1.33
C LYS A 4 -15.28 -26.90 -1.54
N LYS A 5 -16.49 -26.71 -2.10
CA LYS A 5 -17.15 -25.40 -2.19
C LYS A 5 -17.53 -24.97 -0.78
N VAL A 6 -16.85 -23.94 -0.26
CA VAL A 6 -17.20 -23.34 1.03
C VAL A 6 -18.43 -22.44 0.82
N LYS A 7 -19.46 -22.63 1.65
CA LYS A 7 -20.73 -21.91 1.60
C LYS A 7 -20.48 -20.42 1.83
N LYS A 8 -21.16 -19.58 1.04
CA LYS A 8 -21.13 -18.12 1.11
C LYS A 8 -21.92 -17.65 2.33
N GLU A 9 -21.24 -17.49 3.47
CA GLU A 9 -21.73 -16.67 4.57
C GLU A 9 -21.41 -15.21 4.23
N ALA A 10 -22.47 -14.40 4.14
CA ALA A 10 -22.36 -12.98 3.81
C ALA A 10 -21.54 -12.27 4.90
N GLY A 11 -20.29 -11.91 4.60
CA GLY A 11 -19.46 -11.12 5.51
C GLY A 11 -17.97 -11.48 5.57
N ILE A 12 -17.49 -12.45 4.80
CA ILE A 12 -16.06 -12.80 4.77
C ILE A 12 -15.58 -12.67 3.32
N CYS A 13 -14.69 -11.72 3.07
CA CYS A 13 -14.05 -11.55 1.76
C CYS A 13 -13.38 -12.85 1.29
N GLU A 14 -13.41 -13.11 -0.02
CA GLU A 14 -12.83 -14.32 -0.58
C GLU A 14 -11.29 -14.26 -0.55
N CYS A 15 -10.62 -15.41 -0.41
CA CYS A 15 -9.16 -15.47 -0.40
C CYS A 15 -8.52 -14.82 -1.65
N LEU A 16 -9.23 -14.80 -2.78
CA LEU A 16 -8.76 -14.24 -4.05
C LEU A 16 -8.65 -12.70 -3.98
N GLU A 17 -9.54 -12.04 -3.23
CA GLU A 17 -9.65 -10.58 -3.16
C GLU A 17 -8.77 -9.99 -2.04
N ILE A 18 -8.19 -10.84 -1.20
CA ILE A 18 -7.43 -10.42 -0.03
C ILE A 18 -6.09 -9.78 -0.34
N GLN A 19 -5.50 -10.01 -1.51
CA GLN A 19 -4.19 -9.44 -1.82
C GLN A 19 -4.23 -7.91 -1.84
N GLU A 20 -5.19 -7.32 -2.56
CA GLU A 20 -5.34 -5.86 -2.62
C GLU A 20 -5.69 -5.26 -1.27
N TRP A 21 -6.59 -5.92 -0.53
CA TRP A 21 -6.95 -5.49 0.82
C TRP A 21 -5.77 -5.60 1.79
N ALA A 22 -4.95 -6.64 1.69
CA ALA A 22 -3.77 -6.82 2.51
C ALA A 22 -2.73 -5.72 2.26
N VAL A 23 -2.53 -5.30 1.01
CA VAL A 23 -1.64 -4.18 0.66
C VAL A 23 -2.16 -2.87 1.26
N ARG A 24 -3.41 -2.50 0.96
CA ARG A 24 -4.04 -1.29 1.51
C ARG A 24 -4.03 -1.30 3.05
N PHE A 25 -4.22 -2.47 3.67
CA PHE A 25 -4.19 -2.61 5.12
C PHE A 25 -2.82 -2.33 5.74
N VAL A 26 -1.73 -2.75 5.09
CA VAL A 26 -0.38 -2.48 5.60
C VAL A 26 0.09 -1.06 5.33
N GLU A 27 -0.45 -0.41 4.30
CA GLU A 27 -0.20 1.00 3.99
C GLU A 27 -1.03 1.95 4.87
N GLY A 28 -2.15 1.48 5.43
CA GLY A 28 -3.04 2.28 6.27
C GLY A 28 -4.27 2.84 5.54
N ASP A 29 -4.42 2.53 4.25
CA ASP A 29 -5.43 3.08 3.34
C ASP A 29 -6.65 2.16 3.14
N LEU A 30 -6.83 1.16 4.02
CA LEU A 30 -7.99 0.28 4.03
C LEU A 30 -9.08 0.84 4.96
N GLY A 31 -10.31 0.96 4.45
CA GLY A 31 -11.43 1.49 5.21
C GLY A 31 -11.80 0.61 6.41
N GLU A 32 -12.42 1.19 7.44
CA GLU A 32 -12.67 0.50 8.71
C GLU A 32 -13.50 -0.78 8.54
N LYS A 33 -14.53 -0.75 7.70
CA LYS A 33 -15.36 -1.93 7.42
C LYS A 33 -14.55 -3.05 6.76
N GLU A 34 -13.80 -2.74 5.71
CA GLU A 34 -12.95 -3.68 4.98
C GLU A 34 -11.84 -4.24 5.90
N ARG A 35 -11.28 -3.39 6.76
CA ARG A 35 -10.31 -3.76 7.79
C ARG A 35 -10.88 -4.80 8.76
N GLN A 36 -12.09 -4.60 9.27
CA GLN A 36 -12.72 -5.55 10.18
C GLN A 36 -12.98 -6.90 9.50
N GLU A 37 -13.51 -6.89 8.28
CA GLU A 37 -13.73 -8.10 7.48
C GLU A 37 -12.41 -8.86 7.22
N LEU A 38 -11.34 -8.15 6.85
CA LEU A 38 -10.00 -8.73 6.69
C LEU A 38 -9.50 -9.37 7.99
N LEU A 39 -9.64 -8.67 9.12
CA LEU A 39 -9.21 -9.18 10.43
C LEU A 39 -9.98 -10.43 10.85
N ILE A 40 -11.28 -10.50 10.56
CA ILE A 40 -12.11 -11.69 10.80
C ILE A 40 -11.62 -12.84 9.90
N HIS A 41 -11.41 -12.59 8.61
CA HIS A 41 -10.96 -13.61 7.67
C HIS A 41 -9.62 -14.25 8.11
N ILE A 42 -8.63 -13.44 8.49
CA ILE A 42 -7.30 -13.96 8.83
C ILE A 42 -7.27 -14.71 10.18
N GLN A 43 -8.31 -14.62 11.00
CA GLN A 43 -8.42 -15.46 12.20
C GLN A 43 -8.67 -16.93 11.85
N SER A 44 -9.37 -17.20 10.73
CA SER A 44 -9.73 -18.55 10.30
C SER A 44 -8.95 -19.06 9.08
N CYS A 45 -8.28 -18.16 8.33
CA CYS A 45 -7.50 -18.52 7.15
C CYS A 45 -5.99 -18.33 7.34
N TYR A 46 -5.27 -19.43 7.58
CA TYR A 46 -3.82 -19.43 7.76
C TYR A 46 -3.04 -18.83 6.59
N GLN A 47 -3.44 -19.10 5.34
CA GLN A 47 -2.73 -18.63 4.15
C GLN A 47 -2.77 -17.10 4.05
N CYS A 48 -3.95 -16.51 4.25
CA CYS A 48 -4.15 -15.06 4.24
C CYS A 48 -3.49 -14.40 5.46
N ALA A 49 -3.58 -15.01 6.64
CA ALA A 49 -2.87 -14.53 7.83
C ALA A 49 -1.35 -14.47 7.62
N ARG A 50 -0.79 -15.49 6.97
CA ARG A 50 0.64 -15.53 6.63
C ARG A 50 1.02 -14.42 5.65
N LEU A 51 0.21 -14.19 4.61
CA LEU A 51 0.42 -13.10 3.66
C LEU A 51 0.47 -11.73 4.35
N VAL A 52 -0.57 -11.40 5.12
CA VAL A 52 -0.66 -10.12 5.85
C VAL A 52 0.52 -9.93 6.81
N ARG A 53 0.90 -10.99 7.53
CA ARG A 53 2.04 -10.96 8.45
C ARG A 53 3.35 -10.70 7.70
N SER A 54 3.57 -11.36 6.57
CA SER A 54 4.76 -11.16 5.74
C SER A 54 4.84 -9.73 5.23
N LEU A 55 3.74 -9.17 4.70
CA LEU A 55 3.69 -7.79 4.23
C LEU A 55 3.99 -6.79 5.35
N LYS A 56 3.36 -6.95 6.53
CA LYS A 56 3.65 -6.11 7.71
C LYS A 56 5.12 -6.14 8.09
N ARG A 57 5.73 -7.33 8.07
CA ARG A 57 7.16 -7.49 8.39
C ARG A 57 8.03 -6.80 7.36
N THR A 58 7.72 -6.91 6.07
CA THR A 58 8.44 -6.20 5.01
C THR A 58 8.37 -4.70 5.19
N VAL A 59 7.17 -4.13 5.42
CA VAL A 59 6.99 -2.69 5.67
C VAL A 59 7.80 -2.25 6.88
N HIS A 60 7.74 -3.00 7.99
CA HIS A 60 8.53 -2.71 9.18
C HIS A 60 10.04 -2.71 8.89
N LEU A 61 10.55 -3.70 8.16
CA LEU A 61 11.97 -3.76 7.78
C LEU A 61 12.39 -2.58 6.92
N CYS A 62 11.55 -2.16 5.97
CA CYS A 62 11.81 -0.97 5.15
C CYS A 62 11.85 0.31 6.00
N GLN A 63 11.00 0.42 7.02
CA GLN A 63 10.98 1.57 7.93
C GLN A 63 12.20 1.64 8.87
N LEU A 64 12.92 0.52 9.06
CA LEU A 64 14.18 0.50 9.82
C LEU A 64 15.36 1.04 9.04
N ILE A 65 15.24 1.18 7.71
CA ILE A 65 16.29 1.78 6.89
C ILE A 65 16.43 3.24 7.33
N PRO A 66 17.63 3.68 7.72
CA PRO A 66 17.83 5.05 8.19
C PRO A 66 17.41 6.03 7.10
N ASN A 67 16.56 6.99 7.46
CA ASN A 67 16.31 8.16 6.65
C ASN A 67 17.57 9.02 6.69
N TYR A 68 18.43 8.85 5.69
CA TYR A 68 19.49 9.81 5.45
C TYR A 68 18.88 11.08 4.86
N ASP A 69 19.28 12.22 5.40
CA ASP A 69 18.94 13.49 4.79
C ASP A 69 19.40 13.51 3.34
N VAL A 70 18.53 13.99 2.47
CA VAL A 70 18.87 14.20 1.07
C VAL A 70 20.00 15.24 1.03
N PRO A 71 21.14 14.94 0.36
CA PRO A 71 22.23 15.90 0.28
C PRO A 71 21.76 17.25 -0.25
N GLU A 72 22.22 18.35 0.37
CA GLU A 72 21.75 19.71 0.07
C GLU A 72 21.84 20.06 -1.42
N HIS A 73 22.92 19.63 -2.09
CA HIS A 73 23.10 19.85 -3.52
C HIS A 73 22.00 19.18 -4.37
N THR A 74 21.48 18.03 -3.93
CA THR A 74 20.39 17.32 -4.59
C THR A 74 19.07 18.08 -4.40
N HIS A 75 18.81 18.58 -3.19
CA HIS A 75 17.65 19.44 -2.91
C HIS A 75 17.67 20.70 -3.79
N HIS A 76 18.81 21.39 -3.85
CA HIS A 76 18.97 22.59 -4.67
C HIS A 76 18.76 22.31 -6.16
N ARG A 77 19.35 21.23 -6.68
CA ARG A 77 19.20 20.84 -8.09
C ARG A 77 17.75 20.49 -8.43
N LEU A 78 17.05 19.80 -7.54
CA LEU A 78 15.63 19.49 -7.72
C LEU A 78 14.79 20.77 -7.78
N TRP A 79 15.00 21.68 -6.82
CA TRP A 79 14.26 22.94 -6.75
C TRP A 79 14.44 23.82 -7.99
N GLU A 80 15.67 23.94 -8.49
CA GLU A 80 15.96 24.66 -9.73
C GLU A 80 15.28 24.04 -10.96
N ASN A 81 15.23 22.71 -11.03
CA ASN A 81 14.53 22.03 -12.11
C ASN A 81 13.01 22.21 -12.03
N LEU A 82 12.42 22.15 -10.83
CA LEU A 82 11.00 22.40 -10.62
C LEU A 82 10.62 23.83 -11.01
N LYS A 83 11.40 24.84 -10.61
CA LYS A 83 11.20 26.24 -11.05
C LYS A 83 11.21 26.36 -12.56
N LYS A 84 12.14 25.69 -13.24
CA LYS A 84 12.23 25.72 -14.71
C LYS A 84 11.03 25.04 -15.37
N ALA A 85 10.55 23.92 -14.83
CA ALA A 85 9.37 23.24 -15.36
C ALA A 85 8.11 24.10 -15.22
N ILE A 86 7.85 24.60 -14.01
CA ILE A 86 6.68 25.46 -13.70
C ILE A 86 6.76 26.80 -14.44
N GLY A 87 7.97 27.36 -14.58
CA GLY A 87 8.19 28.61 -15.31
C GLY A 87 7.98 28.49 -16.82
N LYS A 88 8.19 27.30 -17.40
CA LYS A 88 7.94 27.05 -18.84
C LYS A 88 6.46 26.98 -19.17
N GLU A 89 5.63 26.38 -18.31
CA GLU A 89 4.17 26.32 -18.51
C GLU A 89 3.53 27.72 -18.56
N LYS A 90 3.97 28.63 -17.68
CA LYS A 90 3.46 30.02 -17.65
C LYS A 90 3.79 30.84 -18.91
N ASN A 91 4.77 30.41 -19.71
CA ASN A 91 5.18 31.10 -20.93
C ASN A 91 4.60 30.47 -22.21
N SER A 92 4.02 29.26 -22.14
CA SER A 92 3.28 28.65 -23.25
C SER A 92 1.82 29.07 -23.32
N GLU A 93 1.22 29.54 -22.22
CA GLU A 93 -0.16 30.05 -22.16
C GLU A 93 -0.29 31.54 -22.53
N ARG A 94 0.83 32.24 -22.74
CA ARG A 94 0.90 33.67 -23.10
C ARG A 94 1.23 33.94 -24.57
N LYS A 95 1.23 32.91 -25.43
CA LYS A 95 1.44 33.06 -26.88
C LYS A 95 0.20 32.64 -27.66
#